data_AF-A0A1V4YZ09-F1
#
_entry.id   AF-A0A1V4YZ09-F1
#
_cell.length_a   1.000
_cell.length_b   1.000
_cell.length_c   1.000
_cell.angle_alpha   90.00
_cell.angle_beta   90.00
_cell.angle_gamma   90.00
#
_symmetry.space_group_name_H-M   'P 1'
#
loop_
_entity.id
_entity.type
_entity.pdbx_description
1 polymer ?
#
loop_
_entity_poly.entity_id
_entity_poly.type
_entity_poly.pdbx_seq_one_letter_code
_entity_poly.pdbx_strand_id
1 'polypeptide(L)'
;MRIVAIHADRISYRANRRTKIAEEIEAKEDAMEDCVVLLCSVEKLDERNPRLVIAAAVGEVTDRLKLLKASRVLIFPFAHLTPALGAPDVALALLKGLAARLKEAGVEVKRAPFGWYKEYEIKSKGHPLAELSMVICPYEGRACDYKCPYCENPVRLQDIKDLNAQGDGRAETVKAGTVPAPERV
;
A
#
# COMPACT_ATOMS: atom_id res chain seq x y z
N MET A 1 2.92 -7.68 -5.81
CA MET A 1 2.27 -6.34 -5.92
C MET A 1 2.33 -5.70 -4.57
N ARG A 2 2.71 -4.42 -4.51
CA ARG A 2 2.71 -3.65 -3.25
C ARG A 2 1.65 -2.57 -3.31
N ILE A 3 0.95 -2.38 -2.20
CA ILE A 3 -0.08 -1.37 -2.06
C ILE A 3 0.13 -0.64 -0.73
N VAL A 4 0.10 0.69 -0.77
CA VAL A 4 -0.11 1.51 0.43
C VAL A 4 -1.52 2.09 0.33
N ALA A 5 -2.35 1.81 1.33
CA ALA A 5 -3.70 2.32 1.47
C ALA A 5 -3.72 3.50 2.43
N ILE A 6 -4.31 4.62 2.01
CA ILE A 6 -4.45 5.83 2.81
C ILE A 6 -5.93 6.21 2.87
N HIS A 7 -6.54 6.14 4.05
CA HIS A 7 -7.89 6.62 4.31
C HIS A 7 -7.87 8.15 4.39
N ALA A 8 -8.50 8.79 3.41
CA ALA A 8 -8.37 10.22 3.17
C ALA A 8 -9.73 10.90 3.13
N ASP A 9 -9.78 12.13 3.67
CA ASP A 9 -10.91 13.03 3.46
C ASP A 9 -11.02 13.41 1.98
N ARG A 10 -9.87 13.59 1.31
CA ARG A 10 -9.81 13.97 -0.10
C ARG A 10 -8.50 13.56 -0.75
N ILE A 11 -8.58 13.23 -2.02
CA ILE A 11 -7.48 13.09 -2.97
C ILE A 11 -7.86 13.82 -4.26
N SER A 12 -6.93 14.60 -4.81
CA SER A 12 -7.07 15.18 -6.15
C SER A 12 -5.75 15.11 -6.90
N TYR A 13 -5.80 14.98 -8.21
CA TYR A 13 -4.61 14.95 -9.04
C TYR A 13 -4.80 15.68 -10.37
N ARG A 14 -3.68 16.12 -10.95
CA ARG A 14 -3.58 16.65 -12.31
C ARG A 14 -2.42 15.99 -13.05
N ALA A 15 -2.73 15.32 -14.16
CA ALA A 15 -1.76 14.75 -15.09
C ALA A 15 -1.10 15.86 -15.91
N ASN A 16 0.23 15.96 -15.83
CA ASN A 16 0.99 17.03 -16.48
C ASN A 16 1.71 16.54 -17.74
N ARG A 17 2.84 15.86 -17.61
CA ARG A 17 3.73 15.42 -18.69
C ARG A 17 3.55 13.94 -18.97
N ARG A 18 3.44 13.62 -20.26
CA ARG A 18 3.35 12.27 -20.79
C ARG A 18 4.71 11.57 -20.79
N THR A 19 4.75 10.29 -20.44
CA THR A 19 5.92 9.40 -20.69
C THR A 19 5.70 8.54 -21.94
N LYS A 20 6.71 7.74 -22.34
CA LYS A 20 6.60 6.83 -23.49
C LYS A 20 5.53 5.73 -23.32
N ILE A 21 5.17 5.41 -22.08
CA ILE A 21 4.25 4.32 -21.71
C ILE A 21 2.90 4.85 -21.19
N ALA A 22 2.64 6.13 -21.39
CA ALA A 22 1.44 6.78 -20.92
C ALA A 22 0.20 6.26 -21.65
N GLU A 23 -0.85 5.95 -20.89
CA GLU A 23 -2.13 5.60 -21.50
C GLU A 23 -2.83 6.84 -22.09
N GLU A 24 -3.77 6.59 -23.00
CA GLU A 24 -4.71 7.60 -23.50
C GLU A 24 -5.71 7.98 -22.40
N ILE A 25 -5.97 9.29 -22.28
CA ILE A 25 -6.83 9.86 -21.23
C ILE A 25 -7.77 10.90 -21.84
N GLU A 26 -9.01 10.93 -21.38
CA GLU A 26 -10.01 11.94 -21.76
C GLU A 26 -9.92 13.17 -20.86
N ALA A 27 -9.65 12.97 -19.57
CA ALA A 27 -9.51 14.02 -18.56
C ALA A 27 -8.11 13.99 -17.94
N LYS A 28 -7.53 15.17 -17.74
CA LYS A 28 -6.24 15.34 -17.06
C LYS A 28 -6.38 15.46 -15.54
N GLU A 29 -7.56 15.78 -15.05
CA GLU A 29 -7.81 16.10 -13.65
C GLU A 29 -9.00 15.31 -13.12
N ASP A 30 -8.89 14.83 -11.89
CA ASP A 30 -9.99 14.21 -11.16
C ASP A 30 -9.73 14.29 -9.66
N ALA A 31 -10.78 14.06 -8.87
CA ALA A 31 -10.72 14.03 -7.41
C ALA A 31 -11.71 13.02 -6.83
N MET A 32 -11.47 12.63 -5.58
CA MET A 32 -12.37 11.79 -4.80
C MET A 32 -12.36 12.22 -3.34
N GLU A 33 -13.54 12.31 -2.75
CA GLU A 33 -13.73 12.64 -1.33
C GLU A 33 -14.17 11.40 -0.56
N ASP A 34 -13.80 11.36 0.72
CA ASP A 34 -14.10 10.29 1.67
C ASP A 34 -13.81 8.89 1.09
N CYS A 35 -12.53 8.60 0.88
CA CYS A 35 -12.11 7.41 0.15
C CYS A 35 -10.82 6.82 0.70
N VAL A 36 -10.52 5.59 0.26
CA VAL A 36 -9.22 4.96 0.46
C VAL A 36 -8.41 5.08 -0.82
N VAL A 37 -7.29 5.81 -0.75
CA VAL A 37 -6.32 5.92 -1.85
C VAL A 37 -5.43 4.70 -1.83
N LEU A 38 -5.37 3.95 -2.93
CA LEU A 38 -4.48 2.80 -3.10
C LEU A 38 -3.30 3.19 -3.99
N LEU A 39 -2.17 3.52 -3.37
CA LEU A 39 -0.90 3.69 -4.08
C LEU A 39 -0.37 2.30 -4.46
N CYS A 40 -0.38 1.95 -5.75
CA CYS A 40 -0.09 0.60 -6.20
C CYS A 40 1.19 0.52 -7.05
N SER A 41 2.12 -0.37 -6.66
CA SER A 41 3.24 -0.83 -7.49
C SER A 41 3.01 -2.28 -7.94
N VAL A 42 3.10 -2.51 -9.24
CA VAL A 42 3.12 -3.85 -9.82
C VAL A 42 4.58 -4.32 -9.93
N GLU A 43 4.85 -5.52 -9.43
CA GLU A 43 6.17 -6.13 -9.37
C GLU A 43 6.40 -7.14 -10.49
N LYS A 44 7.67 -7.42 -10.80
CA LYS A 44 8.07 -8.36 -11.84
C LYS A 44 7.46 -9.75 -11.65
N LEU A 45 7.36 -10.20 -10.40
CA LEU A 45 6.80 -11.51 -10.08
C LEU A 45 5.28 -11.59 -10.25
N ASP A 46 4.58 -10.45 -10.29
CA ASP A 46 3.12 -10.42 -10.51
C ASP A 46 2.74 -10.88 -11.92
N GLU A 47 3.67 -10.76 -12.87
CA GLU A 47 3.51 -11.21 -14.26
C GLU A 47 3.28 -12.73 -14.34
N ARG A 48 3.72 -13.50 -13.34
CA ARG A 48 3.56 -14.97 -13.33
C ARG A 48 2.11 -15.40 -13.25
N ASN A 49 1.30 -14.70 -12.46
CA ASN A 49 -0.12 -15.02 -12.31
C ASN A 49 -0.98 -13.77 -12.05
N PRO A 50 -1.21 -12.94 -13.09
CA PRO A 50 -1.90 -11.66 -12.91
C PRO A 50 -3.31 -11.80 -12.35
N ARG A 51 -4.04 -12.86 -12.74
CA ARG A 51 -5.41 -13.11 -12.28
C ARG A 51 -5.46 -13.42 -10.79
N LEU A 52 -4.53 -14.23 -10.30
CA LEU A 52 -4.42 -14.55 -8.87
C LEU A 52 -4.07 -13.30 -8.06
N VAL A 53 -3.12 -12.49 -8.54
CA VAL A 53 -2.74 -11.23 -7.91
C VAL A 53 -3.92 -10.28 -7.80
N ILE A 54 -4.73 -10.13 -8.87
CA ILE A 54 -5.95 -9.31 -8.83
C ILE A 54 -6.94 -9.83 -7.79
N ALA A 55 -7.24 -11.14 -7.80
CA ALA A 55 -8.19 -11.72 -6.86
C ALA A 55 -7.76 -11.52 -5.39
N ALA A 56 -6.48 -11.73 -5.11
CA ALA A 56 -5.89 -11.52 -3.79
C ALA A 56 -5.95 -10.04 -3.36
N ALA A 57 -5.55 -9.13 -4.25
CA ALA A 57 -5.61 -7.69 -4.00
C ALA A 57 -7.05 -7.21 -3.74
N VAL A 58 -8.03 -7.71 -4.50
CA VAL A 58 -9.45 -7.41 -4.27
C VAL A 58 -9.89 -7.86 -2.87
N GLY A 59 -9.52 -9.07 -2.45
CA GLY A 59 -9.84 -9.57 -1.11
C GLY A 59 -9.27 -8.68 0.00
N GLU A 60 -7.95 -8.44 -0.04
CA GLU A 60 -7.27 -7.59 0.95
C GLU A 60 -7.86 -6.18 1.00
N VAL A 61 -8.04 -5.53 -0.15
CA VAL A 61 -8.64 -4.19 -0.23
C VAL A 61 -10.06 -4.19 0.34
N THR A 62 -10.89 -5.16 -0.03
CA THR A 62 -12.27 -5.25 0.46
C THR A 62 -12.34 -5.43 1.96
N ASP A 63 -11.44 -6.23 2.55
CA ASP A 63 -11.40 -6.43 3.99
C ASP A 63 -10.92 -5.19 4.75
N ARG A 64 -9.99 -4.41 4.18
CA ARG A 64 -9.62 -3.09 4.74
C ARG A 64 -10.75 -2.07 4.63
N LEU A 65 -11.46 -2.04 3.50
CA LEU A 65 -12.62 -1.18 3.33
C LEU A 65 -13.72 -1.46 4.38
N LYS A 66 -14.02 -2.74 4.65
CA LYS A 66 -14.95 -3.13 5.72
C LYS A 66 -14.49 -2.63 7.10
N LEU A 67 -13.20 -2.79 7.42
CA LEU A 67 -12.63 -2.32 8.69
C LEU A 67 -12.77 -0.80 8.84
N LEU A 68 -12.56 -0.06 7.75
CA LEU A 68 -12.64 1.40 7.71
C LEU A 68 -14.08 1.93 7.52
N LYS A 69 -15.04 1.04 7.26
CA LYS A 69 -16.41 1.39 6.82
C LYS A 69 -16.42 2.34 5.62
N ALA A 70 -15.47 2.15 4.70
CA ALA A 70 -15.33 2.95 3.49
C ALA A 70 -15.88 2.19 2.28
N SER A 71 -16.48 2.90 1.32
CA SER A 71 -17.05 2.33 0.10
C SER A 71 -16.43 2.87 -1.19
N ARG A 72 -15.47 3.80 -1.07
CA ARG A 72 -14.85 4.52 -2.18
C ARG A 72 -13.36 4.28 -2.24
N VAL A 73 -12.85 4.06 -3.44
CA VAL A 73 -11.42 3.82 -3.69
C VAL A 73 -10.93 4.63 -4.87
N LEU A 74 -9.75 5.24 -4.70
CA LEU A 74 -8.97 5.77 -5.81
C LEU A 74 -7.70 4.94 -5.99
N ILE A 75 -7.60 4.19 -7.09
CA ILE A 75 -6.39 3.47 -7.45
C ILE A 75 -5.40 4.44 -8.09
N PHE A 76 -4.23 4.58 -7.50
CA PHE A 76 -3.20 5.51 -7.93
C PHE A 76 -1.93 4.74 -8.34
N PRO A 77 -1.61 4.63 -9.64
CA PRO A 77 -0.39 3.98 -10.09
C PRO A 77 0.84 4.68 -9.52
N PHE A 78 1.65 3.97 -8.74
CA PHE A 78 2.78 4.52 -8.01
C PHE A 78 3.94 3.53 -8.05
N ALA A 79 4.94 3.77 -8.90
CA ALA A 79 6.01 2.81 -9.18
C ALA A 79 7.13 2.78 -8.11
N HIS A 80 7.06 3.63 -7.09
CA HIS A 80 8.19 3.85 -6.16
C HIS A 80 8.15 2.97 -4.91
N LEU A 81 7.19 2.04 -4.76
CA LEU A 81 7.12 1.17 -3.58
C LEU A 81 8.05 -0.06 -3.68
N THR A 82 8.59 -0.32 -4.88
CA THR A 82 9.42 -1.48 -5.17
C THR A 82 10.47 -1.15 -6.24
N PRO A 83 11.70 -1.65 -6.12
CA PRO A 83 12.70 -1.53 -7.19
C PRO A 83 12.47 -2.55 -8.32
N ALA A 84 11.72 -3.63 -8.07
CA ALA A 84 11.53 -4.75 -9.00
C ALA A 84 10.22 -4.63 -9.77
N LEU A 85 10.09 -3.59 -10.59
CA LEU A 85 8.86 -3.28 -11.34
C LEU A 85 8.52 -4.31 -12.42
N GLY A 86 7.23 -4.57 -12.59
CA GLY A 86 6.71 -5.35 -13.72
C GLY A 86 6.68 -4.56 -15.03
N ALA A 87 6.45 -5.27 -16.13
CA ALA A 87 6.32 -4.71 -17.46
C ALA A 87 5.15 -3.71 -17.53
N PRO A 88 5.28 -2.56 -18.22
CA PRO A 88 4.27 -1.50 -18.22
C PRO A 88 2.88 -1.94 -18.68
N ASP A 89 2.81 -2.79 -19.71
CA ASP A 89 1.59 -3.36 -20.26
C ASP A 89 0.89 -4.28 -19.26
N VAL A 90 1.65 -5.15 -18.60
CA VAL A 90 1.13 -6.03 -17.54
C VAL A 90 0.68 -5.22 -16.34
N ALA A 91 1.44 -4.19 -15.95
CA ALA A 91 1.07 -3.30 -14.85
C ALA A 91 -0.24 -2.56 -15.12
N LEU A 92 -0.39 -2.00 -16.33
CA LEU A 92 -1.63 -1.34 -16.73
C LEU A 92 -2.82 -2.31 -16.74
N ALA A 93 -2.64 -3.53 -17.28
CA ALA A 93 -3.68 -4.55 -17.31
C ALA A 93 -4.10 -4.98 -15.89
N LEU A 94 -3.14 -5.20 -14.99
CA LEU A 94 -3.38 -5.54 -13.59
C LEU A 94 -4.18 -4.45 -12.87
N LEU A 95 -3.78 -3.19 -13.01
CA LEU A 95 -4.45 -2.06 -12.35
C LEU A 95 -5.87 -1.84 -12.90
N LYS A 96 -6.08 -2.03 -14.21
CA LYS A 96 -7.43 -2.03 -14.82
C LYS A 96 -8.27 -3.20 -14.31
N GLY A 97 -7.69 -4.39 -14.22
CA GLY A 97 -8.36 -5.58 -13.68
C GLY A 97 -8.76 -5.43 -12.22
N LEU A 98 -7.88 -4.89 -11.37
CA LEU A 98 -8.18 -4.56 -9.98
C LEU A 98 -9.35 -3.58 -9.89
N ALA A 99 -9.34 -2.51 -10.70
CA ALA A 99 -10.43 -1.53 -10.72
C ALA A 99 -11.77 -2.16 -11.09
N ALA A 100 -11.80 -3.00 -12.13
CA ALA A 100 -13.01 -3.68 -12.59
C ALA A 100 -13.57 -4.62 -11.51
N ARG A 101 -12.71 -5.44 -10.90
CA ARG A 101 -13.12 -6.44 -9.91
C ARG A 101 -13.57 -5.81 -8.58
N LEU A 102 -13.00 -4.68 -8.20
CA LEU A 102 -13.51 -3.89 -7.05
C LEU A 102 -14.89 -3.28 -7.34
N LYS A 103 -15.12 -2.80 -8.58
CA LYS A 103 -16.46 -2.32 -8.99
C LYS A 103 -17.50 -3.45 -8.94
N GLU A 104 -17.15 -4.64 -9.43
CA GLU A 104 -18.01 -5.84 -9.32
C GLU A 104 -18.34 -6.19 -7.86
N ALA A 105 -17.42 -5.91 -6.93
CA ALA A 105 -17.63 -6.10 -5.50
C ALA A 105 -18.45 -4.96 -4.82
N GLY A 106 -18.99 -4.02 -5.60
CA GLY A 106 -19.82 -2.92 -5.09
C GLY A 106 -19.06 -1.70 -4.58
N VAL A 107 -17.76 -1.59 -4.87
CA VAL A 107 -16.94 -0.42 -4.49
C VAL A 107 -17.05 0.66 -5.55
N GLU A 108 -17.19 1.92 -5.14
CA GLU A 108 -17.07 3.07 -6.05
C GLU A 108 -15.58 3.31 -6.35
N VAL A 109 -15.15 3.06 -7.59
CA VAL A 109 -13.72 3.08 -7.95
C VAL A 109 -13.39 4.12 -9.02
N LYS A 110 -12.44 5.00 -8.70
CA LYS A 110 -11.70 5.83 -9.65
C LYS A 110 -10.27 5.34 -9.81
N ARG A 111 -9.61 5.69 -10.92
CA ARG A 111 -8.21 5.34 -11.19
C ARG A 111 -7.47 6.53 -11.80
N ALA A 112 -6.34 6.89 -11.21
CA ALA A 112 -5.45 7.89 -11.80
C ALA A 112 -4.72 7.31 -13.03
N PRO A 113 -4.39 8.16 -14.02
CA PRO A 113 -3.82 7.68 -15.27
C PRO A 113 -2.39 7.15 -15.10
N PHE A 114 -2.10 6.08 -15.83
CA PHE A 114 -0.85 5.34 -15.84
C PHE A 114 0.16 5.95 -16.81
N GLY A 115 1.44 5.97 -16.41
CA GLY A 115 2.53 6.49 -17.24
C GLY A 115 2.51 8.01 -17.43
N TRP A 116 1.78 8.74 -16.59
CA TRP A 116 1.80 10.20 -16.53
C TRP A 116 2.51 10.66 -15.26
N TYR A 117 3.34 11.69 -15.39
CA TYR A 117 3.69 12.52 -14.24
C TYR A 117 2.41 13.23 -13.76
N LYS A 118 2.25 13.30 -12.45
CA LYS A 118 1.04 13.81 -11.80
C LYS A 118 1.44 14.62 -10.58
N GLU A 119 0.88 15.81 -10.45
CA GLU A 119 0.78 16.47 -9.16
C GLU A 119 -0.49 15.99 -8.46
N TYR A 120 -0.44 15.86 -7.14
CA TYR A 120 -1.58 15.42 -6.36
C TYR A 120 -1.55 16.04 -4.96
N GLU A 121 -2.74 16.21 -4.40
CA GLU A 121 -2.94 16.63 -3.01
C GLU A 121 -3.76 15.55 -2.32
N ILE A 122 -3.33 15.15 -1.12
CA ILE A 122 -4.01 14.18 -0.28
C ILE A 122 -4.18 14.72 1.13
N LYS A 123 -5.37 14.56 1.71
CA LYS A 123 -5.65 14.85 3.11
C LYS A 123 -6.00 13.56 3.84
N SER A 124 -5.01 12.94 4.48
CA SER A 124 -5.20 11.75 5.32
C SER A 124 -6.10 12.07 6.53
N LYS A 125 -6.92 11.10 6.96
CA LYS A 125 -7.77 11.22 8.16
C LYS A 125 -6.97 11.12 9.47
N GLY A 126 -5.75 10.61 9.44
CA GLY A 126 -4.82 10.64 10.58
C GLY A 126 -5.17 9.75 11.79
N HIS A 127 -6.16 8.86 11.68
CA HIS A 127 -6.46 7.87 12.73
C HIS A 127 -5.51 6.65 12.64
N PRO A 128 -5.37 5.80 13.67
CA PRO A 128 -4.38 4.70 13.69
C PRO A 128 -4.47 3.71 12.52
N LEU A 129 -5.66 3.52 11.96
CA LEU A 129 -5.88 2.66 10.78
C LEU A 129 -5.86 3.42 9.45
N ALA A 130 -5.49 4.70 9.44
CA ALA A 130 -5.59 5.54 8.25
C ALA A 130 -4.56 5.14 7.19
N GLU A 131 -3.47 4.50 7.60
CA GLU A 131 -2.37 4.13 6.71
C GLU A 131 -2.02 2.67 6.95
N LEU A 132 -2.14 1.86 5.89
CA LEU A 132 -1.88 0.43 5.93
C LEU A 132 -1.10 0.02 4.68
N SER A 133 -0.20 -0.93 4.80
CA SER A 133 0.49 -1.54 3.66
C SER A 133 -0.01 -2.96 3.43
N MET A 134 -0.02 -3.37 2.16
CA MET A 134 -0.38 -4.71 1.72
C MET A 134 0.67 -5.17 0.72
N VAL A 135 1.15 -6.41 0.90
CA VAL A 135 2.03 -7.09 -0.05
C VAL A 135 1.27 -8.30 -0.56
N ILE A 136 1.01 -8.35 -1.86
CA ILE A 136 0.23 -9.41 -2.49
C ILE A 136 1.18 -10.45 -3.07
N CYS A 137 1.05 -11.70 -2.61
CA CYS A 137 1.88 -12.82 -3.06
C CYS A 137 1.39 -13.39 -4.41
N PRO A 138 2.25 -13.48 -5.44
CA PRO A 138 1.87 -14.03 -6.75
C PRO A 138 1.80 -15.56 -6.81
N TYR A 139 2.18 -16.27 -5.73
CA TYR A 139 2.19 -17.73 -5.64
C TYR A 139 0.96 -18.29 -4.93
N GLU A 140 0.64 -17.75 -3.76
CA GLU A 140 -0.46 -18.26 -2.91
C GLU A 140 -1.70 -17.38 -2.95
N GLY A 141 -1.65 -16.20 -3.56
CA GLY A 141 -2.81 -15.31 -3.67
C GLY A 141 -3.35 -14.84 -2.33
N ARG A 142 -2.48 -14.65 -1.33
CA ARG A 142 -2.78 -14.04 -0.03
C ARG A 142 -1.80 -12.90 0.27
N ALA A 143 -2.05 -12.14 1.34
CA ALA A 143 -1.04 -11.24 1.88
C ALA A 143 0.27 -12.00 2.18
N CYS A 144 1.39 -11.52 1.65
CA CYS A 144 2.71 -12.01 2.02
C CYS A 144 3.00 -11.54 3.46
N ASP A 145 3.31 -12.48 4.35
CA ASP A 145 3.81 -12.20 5.69
C ASP A 145 5.28 -12.61 5.81
N TYR A 146 5.85 -12.46 7.01
CA TYR A 146 7.25 -12.82 7.24
C TYR A 146 7.53 -14.34 7.20
N LYS A 147 6.51 -15.17 7.01
CA LYS A 147 6.61 -16.63 6.90
C LYS A 147 6.45 -17.12 5.46
N CYS A 148 6.14 -16.23 4.52
CA CYS A 148 5.97 -16.59 3.12
C CYS A 148 7.26 -17.22 2.58
N PRO A 149 7.22 -18.49 2.10
CA PRO A 149 8.42 -19.18 1.63
C PRO A 149 8.90 -18.68 0.26
N TYR A 150 8.14 -17.79 -0.39
CA TYR A 150 8.38 -17.32 -1.75
C TYR A 150 8.85 -15.86 -1.85
N CYS A 151 8.74 -15.08 -0.76
CA CYS A 151 9.15 -13.67 -0.74
C CYS A 151 10.62 -13.58 -0.26
N GLU A 152 11.49 -12.93 -1.03
CA GLU A 152 12.84 -12.60 -0.56
C GLU A 152 12.77 -11.45 0.46
N ASN A 153 13.27 -11.74 1.67
CA ASN A 153 13.38 -10.90 2.87
C ASN A 153 12.13 -10.74 3.75
N PRO A 154 11.76 -11.76 4.53
CA PRO A 154 11.55 -11.53 5.94
C PRO A 154 12.91 -11.51 6.64
N VAL A 155 13.02 -10.77 7.75
CA VAL A 155 14.19 -10.75 8.64
C VAL A 155 14.88 -12.12 8.66
N ARG A 156 16.19 -12.18 8.34
CA ARG A 156 16.86 -13.49 8.35
C ARG A 156 16.78 -14.00 9.78
N LEU A 157 16.46 -15.27 9.98
CA LEU A 157 16.37 -15.84 11.35
C LEU A 157 17.63 -15.56 12.17
N GLN A 158 18.79 -15.47 11.52
CA GLN A 158 20.06 -15.06 12.13
C GLN A 158 20.02 -13.62 12.70
N ASP A 159 19.36 -12.67 12.04
CA ASP A 159 19.23 -11.29 12.48
C ASP A 159 18.26 -11.16 13.68
N ILE A 160 17.41 -12.19 13.92
CA ILE A 160 16.52 -12.30 15.09
C ILE A 160 17.23 -12.95 16.28
N LYS A 161 18.17 -13.88 16.03
CA LYS A 161 18.91 -14.58 17.10
C LYS A 161 19.67 -13.61 18.00
N ASP A 162 20.18 -12.52 17.45
CA ASP A 162 20.93 -11.50 18.20
C ASP A 162 20.02 -10.60 19.07
N LEU A 163 18.73 -10.49 18.75
CA LEU A 163 17.75 -9.73 19.54
C LEU A 163 17.27 -10.50 20.79
N ASN A 164 17.14 -11.82 20.68
CA ASN A 164 16.74 -12.66 21.82
C ASN A 164 17.90 -12.98 22.77
N ALA A 165 19.16 -12.86 22.32
CA ALA A 165 20.34 -13.06 23.17
C ALA A 165 20.56 -11.93 24.20
N GLN A 166 19.92 -10.77 24.02
CA GLN A 166 19.97 -9.64 24.96
C GLN A 166 18.82 -9.64 25.99
N GLY A 167 17.92 -10.63 25.94
CA GLY A 167 16.70 -10.65 26.75
C GLY A 167 16.74 -11.47 28.05
N ASP A 168 17.82 -12.18 28.35
CA ASP A 168 17.89 -13.10 29.52
C ASP A 168 18.99 -12.72 30.54
N GLY A 169 19.19 -11.41 30.71
CA GLY A 169 20.26 -10.86 31.55
C GLY A 169 19.74 -9.86 32.59
N ARG A 170 19.14 -10.37 33.67
CA ARG A 170 18.86 -9.71 34.96
C ARG A 170 17.90 -8.51 34.95
N ALA A 171 16.76 -8.72 35.63
CA ALA A 171 16.04 -7.64 36.28
C ALA A 171 16.96 -6.97 37.33
N GLU A 172 17.61 -5.87 36.96
CA GLU A 172 18.09 -4.90 37.95
C GLU A 172 16.94 -3.96 38.29
N THR A 173 16.45 -4.07 39.52
CA THR A 173 15.58 -3.08 40.15
C THR A 173 16.21 -1.70 40.05
N VAL A 174 15.67 -0.86 39.16
CA VAL A 174 15.93 0.58 39.16
C VAL A 174 15.32 1.15 40.44
N LYS A 175 16.18 1.48 41.41
CA LYS A 175 15.77 2.27 42.58
C LYS A 175 15.22 3.60 42.09
N ALA A 176 14.05 3.98 42.60
CA ALA A 176 13.46 5.29 42.37
C ALA A 176 14.42 6.39 42.85
N GLY A 177 15.17 6.98 41.91
CA GLY A 177 15.92 8.21 42.11
C GLY A 177 14.96 9.39 42.13
N THR A 178 15.03 10.19 43.18
CA THR A 178 14.27 11.42 43.39
C THR A 178 14.41 12.38 42.22
N VAL A 179 13.29 12.78 41.63
CA VAL A 179 13.20 13.83 40.60
C VAL A 179 13.44 15.19 41.29
N PRO A 180 14.44 15.99 40.87
CA PRO A 180 14.56 17.37 41.35
C PRO A 180 13.48 18.24 40.68
N ALA A 181 12.87 19.12 41.48
CA ALA A 181 11.81 20.02 41.04
C ALA A 181 12.29 20.98 39.93
N PRO A 182 11.43 21.34 38.96
CA PRO A 182 11.82 22.23 37.88
C PRO A 182 12.03 23.67 38.39
N GLU A 183 13.20 24.24 38.09
CA GLU A 183 13.46 25.67 38.23
C GLU A 183 12.56 26.46 37.28
N ARG A 184 11.87 27.46 37.83
CA ARG A 184 11.00 28.36 37.08
C ARG A 184 11.86 29.36 36.30
N VAL A 185 11.57 29.50 35.01
CA VAL A 185 11.86 30.71 34.22
C VAL A 185 10.53 31.21 33.67
#